data_AF-A0A3B8PYA9-F1
#
_entry.id   AF-A0A3B8PYA9-F1
#
_cell.length_a   1.000
_cell.length_b   1.000
_cell.length_c   1.000
_cell.angle_alpha   90.00
_cell.angle_beta   90.00
_cell.angle_gamma   90.00
#
_symmetry.space_group_name_H-M   'P 1'
#
loop_
_entity.id
_entity.type
_entity.pdbx_description
1 polymer ?
#
loop_
_entity_poly.entity_id
_entity_poly.type
_entity_poly.pdbx_seq_one_letter_code
_entity_poly.pdbx_strand_id
1 'polypeptide(L)'
;SNKASFWKKYFGGKPSRPPFDKKACAALIATINGHLVSLKGQLHSADNAEIEAVLEQAASTKETATDAFTAGIKIPNANVSSSITGTMEQMASTQTKHLVSFRRSKVEFLRRHVMDFQSVFAQMGTLSGGDSYLILDDLYHLRRPEQPLVVDYLHSIAKGNRLWLKIGTIKHRSSWYVHGSPPQGMKLGDDADEIDLDLTLEKYLIAKDFLRKILQNLAASVGFSGHLDFLTETGLDRMVLASGGVARDFLAIFRRSVLATKERGDESSRGERIGAEDVNVAAGDYEPTKREEFKRDVYDEEESKLNDVFQEVRDFCLRTANSNCFLIDKEMNDKKVDAIHELVDLKLLHLIRSRVTVNTRQGKIYEAYMLDLSQYAGARKKRDLELVEFWTNDSRDQLRKASLIYIEKAK
;
A
#
# COMPACT_ATOMS: atom_id res chain seq x y z
N SER A 1 -42.45 2.66 16.31
CA SER A 1 -41.88 2.58 14.94
C SER A 1 -41.26 1.21 14.75
N ASN A 2 -41.80 0.38 13.87
CA ASN A 2 -41.35 -1.01 13.71
C ASN A 2 -40.01 -1.02 12.95
N LYS A 3 -39.03 -1.84 13.34
CA LYS A 3 -37.65 -1.84 12.78
C LYS A 3 -37.62 -1.95 11.24
N ALA A 4 -38.61 -2.61 10.64
CA ALA A 4 -38.78 -2.69 9.19
C ALA A 4 -39.04 -1.34 8.49
N SER A 5 -39.67 -0.38 9.18
CA SER A 5 -39.91 0.98 8.65
C SER A 5 -38.63 1.82 8.62
N PHE A 6 -37.67 1.58 9.54
CA PHE A 6 -36.38 2.25 9.57
C PHE A 6 -35.51 1.82 8.38
N TRP A 7 -35.34 0.52 8.16
CA TRP A 7 -34.52 -0.01 7.07
C TRP A 7 -35.06 0.34 5.68
N LYS A 8 -36.39 0.28 5.51
CA LYS A 8 -37.03 0.68 4.25
C LYS A 8 -36.87 2.18 3.95
N LYS A 9 -36.86 3.04 4.98
CA LYS A 9 -36.72 4.49 4.84
C LYS A 9 -35.30 4.92 4.46
N TYR A 10 -34.27 4.25 4.99
CA TYR A 10 -32.87 4.68 4.82
C TYR A 10 -32.06 3.84 3.82
N PHE A 11 -32.43 2.57 3.62
CA PHE A 11 -31.65 1.62 2.84
C PHE A 11 -32.45 0.93 1.73
N GLY A 12 -33.67 1.41 1.44
CA GLY A 12 -34.47 0.95 0.30
C GLY A 12 -34.98 -0.51 0.39
N GLY A 13 -34.71 -1.23 1.48
CA GLY A 13 -35.01 -2.65 1.60
C GLY A 13 -35.06 -3.18 3.04
N LYS A 14 -35.44 -4.45 3.19
CA LYS A 14 -35.31 -5.18 4.47
C LYS A 14 -33.94 -5.86 4.52
N PRO A 15 -33.28 -5.93 5.70
CA PRO A 15 -32.05 -6.70 5.85
C PRO A 15 -32.27 -8.16 5.44
N SER A 16 -31.33 -8.71 4.67
CA SER A 16 -31.38 -10.10 4.18
C SER A 16 -30.96 -11.13 5.23
N ARG A 17 -30.36 -10.70 6.34
CA ARG A 17 -29.85 -11.56 7.42
C ARG A 17 -30.45 -11.19 8.77
N PRO A 18 -30.66 -12.17 9.67
CA PRO A 18 -31.05 -11.89 11.05
C PRO A 18 -29.95 -11.10 11.78
N PRO A 19 -30.29 -10.37 12.87
CA PRO A 19 -29.29 -9.71 13.69
C PRO A 19 -28.38 -10.74 14.37
N PHE A 20 -27.13 -10.36 14.61
CA PHE A 20 -26.18 -11.21 15.33
C PHE A 20 -26.66 -11.52 16.76
N ASP A 21 -26.24 -12.66 17.28
CA ASP A 21 -26.45 -13.02 18.68
C ASP A 21 -25.71 -12.04 19.58
N LYS A 22 -26.47 -11.22 20.30
CA LYS A 22 -25.95 -10.17 21.19
C LYS A 22 -25.05 -10.72 22.28
N LYS A 23 -25.35 -11.90 22.84
CA LYS A 23 -24.58 -12.48 23.95
C LYS A 23 -23.23 -12.97 23.45
N ALA A 24 -23.24 -13.69 22.33
CA ALA A 24 -22.02 -14.20 21.72
C ALA A 24 -21.15 -13.05 21.14
N CYS A 25 -21.75 -12.00 20.58
CA CYS A 25 -21.03 -10.78 20.21
C CYS A 25 -20.39 -10.10 21.43
N ALA A 26 -21.12 -9.96 22.54
CA ALA A 26 -20.57 -9.33 23.75
C ALA A 26 -19.38 -10.12 24.32
N ALA A 27 -19.44 -11.45 24.28
CA ALA A 27 -18.34 -12.32 24.70
C ALA A 27 -17.11 -12.19 23.79
N LEU A 28 -17.29 -12.15 22.47
CA LEU A 28 -16.18 -11.94 21.54
C LEU A 28 -15.56 -10.56 21.71
N ILE A 29 -16.36 -9.50 21.89
CA ILE A 29 -15.87 -8.15 22.16
C ILE A 29 -15.05 -8.11 23.45
N ALA A 30 -15.49 -8.78 24.52
CA ALA A 30 -14.74 -8.87 25.76
C ALA A 30 -13.37 -9.54 25.56
N THR A 31 -13.34 -10.64 24.78
CA THR A 31 -12.10 -11.35 24.42
C THR A 31 -11.15 -10.46 23.64
N ILE A 32 -11.63 -9.77 22.60
CA ILE A 32 -10.85 -8.82 21.80
C ILE A 32 -10.30 -7.70 22.69
N ASN A 33 -11.11 -7.13 23.57
CA ASN A 33 -10.68 -6.08 24.48
C ASN A 33 -9.57 -6.58 25.43
N GLY A 34 -9.66 -7.82 25.92
CA GLY A 34 -8.60 -8.44 26.72
C GLY A 34 -7.28 -8.51 25.96
N HIS A 35 -7.31 -8.98 24.70
CA HIS A 35 -6.13 -9.01 23.85
C HIS A 35 -5.58 -7.60 23.56
N LEU A 36 -6.44 -6.62 23.30
CA LEU A 36 -6.02 -5.23 23.08
C LEU A 36 -5.34 -4.62 24.31
N VAL A 37 -5.83 -4.91 25.52
CA VAL A 37 -5.19 -4.46 26.77
C VAL A 37 -3.81 -5.11 26.91
N SER A 38 -3.70 -6.42 26.65
CA SER A 38 -2.42 -7.14 26.70
C SER A 38 -1.41 -6.57 25.68
N LEU A 39 -1.84 -6.37 24.43
CA LEU A 39 -1.02 -5.79 23.36
C LEU A 39 -0.57 -4.36 23.67
N LYS A 40 -1.45 -3.51 24.22
CA LYS A 40 -1.07 -2.16 24.69
C LYS A 40 -0.05 -2.22 25.82
N GLY A 41 -0.22 -3.15 26.76
CA GLY A 41 0.76 -3.40 27.82
C GLY A 41 2.13 -3.81 27.25
N GLN A 42 2.16 -4.67 26.24
CA GLN A 42 3.41 -5.02 25.55
C GLN A 42 4.01 -3.86 24.77
N LEU A 43 3.19 -3.06 24.08
CA LEU A 43 3.64 -1.92 23.29
C LEU A 43 4.47 -0.94 24.15
N HIS A 44 3.96 -0.60 25.34
CA HIS A 44 4.61 0.33 26.28
C HIS A 44 5.69 -0.32 27.17
N SER A 45 5.88 -1.63 27.09
CA SER A 45 6.94 -2.31 27.84
C SER A 45 8.31 -2.18 27.18
N ALA A 46 9.37 -2.38 27.96
CA ALA A 46 10.73 -2.52 27.43
C ALA A 46 10.83 -3.79 26.56
N ASP A 47 11.48 -3.67 25.41
CA ASP A 47 11.84 -4.81 24.56
C ASP A 47 13.29 -5.22 24.85
N ASN A 48 13.61 -6.51 24.69
CA ASN A 48 14.93 -7.08 24.99
C ASN A 48 15.43 -6.87 26.43
N ALA A 49 14.54 -6.63 27.39
CA ALA A 49 14.93 -6.56 28.80
C ALA A 49 15.21 -7.97 29.34
N GLU A 50 16.33 -8.12 30.05
CA GLU A 50 16.57 -9.29 30.89
C GLU A 50 15.72 -9.15 32.15
N ILE A 51 14.84 -10.13 32.37
CA ILE A 51 14.01 -10.21 33.56
C ILE A 51 14.53 -11.38 34.37
N GLU A 52 15.01 -11.08 35.57
CA GLU A 52 15.28 -12.10 36.58
C GLU A 52 13.98 -12.41 37.31
N ALA A 53 13.45 -13.62 37.10
CA ALA A 53 12.32 -14.13 37.87
C ALA A 53 12.82 -15.17 38.87
N VAL A 54 12.48 -14.98 40.14
CA VAL A 54 12.69 -15.99 41.19
C VAL A 54 11.49 -16.93 41.17
N LEU A 55 11.68 -18.15 40.68
CA LEU A 55 10.67 -19.20 40.77
C LEU A 55 10.83 -19.93 42.12
N GLU A 56 9.90 -19.70 43.05
CA GLU A 56 9.78 -20.52 44.25
C GLU A 56 8.92 -21.75 43.92
N GLN A 57 9.54 -22.92 43.77
CA GLN A 57 8.81 -24.18 43.73
C GLN A 57 8.43 -24.59 45.15
N ALA A 58 7.15 -24.42 45.51
CA ALA A 58 6.57 -25.17 46.61
C ALA A 58 6.27 -26.59 46.09
N ALA A 59 7.03 -27.58 46.57
CA ALA A 59 6.77 -28.98 46.28
C ALA A 59 5.37 -29.35 46.82
N SER A 60 4.40 -29.49 45.93
CA SER A 60 3.17 -30.22 46.21
C SER A 60 2.91 -31.17 45.07
N THR A 61 2.98 -32.45 45.40
CA THR A 61 2.68 -33.58 44.54
C THR A 61 1.19 -33.56 44.22
N LYS A 62 0.81 -33.14 43.02
CA LYS A 62 -0.42 -33.56 42.33
C LYS A 62 -0.37 -33.18 40.86
N GLU A 63 -0.24 -34.19 40.02
CA GLU A 63 -0.54 -34.12 38.59
C GLU A 63 -1.98 -33.65 38.40
N THR A 64 -2.14 -32.42 37.91
CA THR A 64 -3.28 -32.05 37.08
C THR A 64 -2.78 -31.01 36.09
N ALA A 65 -2.54 -31.46 34.87
CA ALA A 65 -2.18 -30.64 33.74
C ALA A 65 -3.44 -29.93 33.23
N THR A 66 -3.60 -28.65 33.60
CA THR A 66 -4.30 -27.56 32.89
C THR A 66 -4.35 -26.37 33.85
N ASP A 67 -4.11 -25.16 33.36
CA ASP A 67 -4.08 -23.88 34.10
C ASP A 67 -2.81 -23.56 34.90
N ALA A 68 -1.75 -23.24 34.16
CA ALA A 68 -0.61 -22.51 34.70
C ALA A 68 -0.17 -21.39 33.74
N PHE A 69 -1.05 -20.44 33.44
CA PHE A 69 -0.62 -19.14 32.88
C PHE A 69 -1.57 -17.99 33.24
N THR A 70 -1.88 -17.86 34.53
CA THR A 70 -2.49 -16.65 35.11
C THR A 70 -1.79 -16.30 36.43
N ALA A 71 -0.46 -16.32 36.43
CA ALA A 71 0.32 -15.76 37.53
C ALA A 71 0.34 -14.23 37.40
N GLY A 72 -0.59 -13.57 38.10
CA GLY A 72 -0.67 -12.12 38.22
C GLY A 72 0.63 -11.52 38.72
N ILE A 73 1.21 -10.62 37.93
CA ILE A 73 2.39 -9.82 38.30
C ILE A 73 1.96 -8.84 39.40
N LYS A 74 2.31 -9.12 40.66
CA LYS A 74 2.27 -8.12 41.75
C LYS A 74 3.59 -7.37 41.75
N ILE A 75 3.54 -6.09 41.42
CA ILE A 75 4.64 -5.13 41.59
C ILE A 75 4.69 -4.77 43.08
N PRO A 76 5.79 -5.02 43.83
CA PRO A 76 5.85 -4.66 45.24
C PRO A 76 6.16 -3.17 45.36
N ASN A 77 5.14 -2.38 45.69
CA ASN A 77 5.35 -1.06 46.27
C ASN A 77 5.79 -1.22 47.73
N ALA A 78 6.90 -0.58 48.05
CA ALA A 78 7.45 -0.42 49.39
C ALA A 78 6.41 0.18 50.34
N ASN A 79 6.24 -0.45 51.51
CA ASN A 79 6.13 0.27 52.78
C ASN A 79 6.45 -0.66 53.95
N VAL A 80 7.41 -0.17 54.73
CA VAL A 80 7.90 -0.71 56.01
C VAL A 80 6.91 -0.34 57.12
N SER A 81 6.51 -1.30 57.94
CA SER A 81 6.40 -1.12 59.40
C SER A 81 6.22 -2.47 60.14
N SER A 82 7.11 -2.68 61.13
CA SER A 82 6.97 -3.40 62.41
C SER A 82 5.68 -4.19 62.64
N SER A 83 5.63 -5.37 63.25
CA SER A 83 6.48 -6.05 64.24
C SER A 83 5.78 -7.38 64.53
N ILE A 84 6.48 -8.49 64.72
CA ILE A 84 6.09 -9.55 65.66
C ILE A 84 7.34 -10.37 65.99
N THR A 85 7.68 -10.32 67.28
CA THR A 85 8.66 -11.12 67.96
C THR A 85 8.11 -12.54 68.10
N GLY A 86 8.76 -13.52 67.49
CA GLY A 86 8.36 -14.92 67.58
C GLY A 86 9.55 -15.83 67.27
N THR A 87 10.21 -16.29 68.32
CA THR A 87 11.28 -17.30 68.27
C THR A 87 10.66 -18.64 67.87
N MET A 88 10.90 -19.12 66.65
CA MET A 88 10.65 -20.51 66.26
C MET A 88 11.76 -21.03 65.35
N GLU A 89 12.02 -22.32 65.52
CA GLU A 89 13.23 -23.07 65.21
C GLU A 89 13.68 -23.02 63.75
N GLN A 90 15.01 -23.05 63.58
CA GLN A 90 15.67 -23.30 62.30
C GLN A 90 15.31 -24.70 61.79
N MET A 91 14.32 -24.79 60.90
CA MET A 91 14.31 -25.84 59.88
C MET A 91 15.01 -25.28 58.64
N ALA A 92 16.24 -25.73 58.39
CA ALA A 92 16.93 -25.51 57.13
C ALA A 92 16.19 -26.26 56.01
N SER A 93 15.19 -25.61 55.41
CA SER A 93 14.73 -25.99 54.08
C SER A 93 15.73 -25.41 53.08
N THR A 94 16.44 -26.30 52.39
CA THR A 94 17.30 -25.91 51.26
C THR A 94 16.41 -25.41 50.13
N GLN A 95 16.00 -24.13 50.20
CA GLN A 95 15.37 -23.44 49.09
C GLN A 95 16.42 -23.23 48.01
N THR A 96 16.42 -24.11 47.01
CA THR A 96 17.23 -23.91 45.81
C THR A 96 16.56 -22.83 44.98
N LYS A 97 16.99 -21.58 45.14
CA LYS A 97 16.56 -20.46 44.31
C LYS A 97 17.09 -20.66 42.89
N HIS A 98 16.23 -21.14 41.99
CA HIS A 98 16.53 -21.09 40.56
C HIS A 98 16.22 -19.68 40.05
N LEU A 99 17.27 -18.89 39.86
CA LEU A 99 17.20 -17.66 39.07
C LEU A 99 17.10 -18.06 37.61
N VAL A 100 15.94 -17.83 36.99
CA VAL A 100 15.79 -17.99 35.54
C VAL A 100 15.73 -16.61 34.93
N SER A 101 16.77 -16.26 34.18
CA SER A 101 16.80 -15.04 33.37
C SER A 101 16.02 -15.28 32.08
N PHE A 102 14.92 -14.56 31.89
CA PHE A 102 14.20 -14.56 30.62
C PHE A 102 14.43 -13.25 29.88
N ARG A 103 14.83 -13.32 28.60
CA ARG A 103 14.87 -12.16 27.72
C ARG A 103 13.46 -11.88 27.19
N ARG A 104 12.88 -10.75 27.57
CA ARG A 104 11.58 -10.32 27.05
C ARG A 104 11.71 -9.92 25.59
N SER A 105 10.88 -10.49 24.71
CA SER A 105 10.78 -10.09 23.31
C SER A 105 9.32 -9.88 22.93
N LYS A 106 9.01 -8.69 22.41
CA LYS A 106 7.67 -8.37 21.91
C LYS A 106 7.29 -9.26 20.73
N VAL A 107 8.25 -9.60 19.87
CA VAL A 107 8.03 -10.50 18.72
C VAL A 107 7.68 -11.91 19.18
N GLU A 108 8.40 -12.44 20.17
CA GLU A 108 8.13 -13.77 20.71
C GLU A 108 6.77 -13.83 21.43
N PHE A 109 6.39 -12.75 22.13
CA PHE A 109 5.04 -12.61 22.67
C PHE A 109 3.98 -12.76 21.57
N LEU A 110 4.11 -12.01 20.47
CA LEU A 110 3.16 -12.09 19.35
C LEU A 110 3.08 -13.51 18.78
N ARG A 111 4.23 -14.17 18.56
CA ARG A 111 4.29 -15.55 18.03
C ARG A 111 3.57 -16.56 18.91
N ARG A 112 3.68 -16.45 20.24
CA ARG A 112 2.98 -17.33 21.20
C ARG A 112 1.46 -17.16 21.19
N HIS A 113 0.98 -15.97 20.82
CA HIS A 113 -0.44 -15.64 20.81
C HIS A 113 -1.10 -15.80 19.43
N VAL A 114 -0.41 -16.35 18.42
CA VAL A 114 -0.97 -16.59 17.07
C VAL A 114 -2.27 -17.41 17.13
N MET A 115 -2.28 -18.49 17.92
CA MET A 115 -3.46 -19.36 18.06
C MET A 115 -4.66 -18.63 18.69
N ASP A 116 -4.40 -17.68 19.59
CA ASP A 116 -5.45 -16.89 20.22
C ASP A 116 -6.10 -15.96 19.18
N PHE A 117 -5.28 -15.30 18.36
CA PHE A 117 -5.79 -14.45 17.27
C PHE A 117 -6.53 -15.26 16.21
N GLN A 118 -6.04 -16.45 15.86
CA GLN A 118 -6.76 -17.38 14.99
C GLN A 118 -8.17 -17.68 15.53
N SER A 119 -8.28 -17.99 16.83
CA SER A 119 -9.56 -18.25 17.49
C SER A 119 -10.51 -17.05 17.40
N VAL A 120 -10.01 -15.83 17.60
CA VAL A 120 -10.82 -14.60 17.46
C VAL A 120 -11.42 -14.48 16.06
N PHE A 121 -10.61 -14.66 15.00
CA PHE A 121 -11.11 -14.58 13.63
C PHE A 121 -12.06 -15.72 13.26
N ALA A 122 -11.85 -16.92 13.79
CA ALA A 122 -12.74 -18.07 13.59
C ALA A 122 -14.12 -17.84 14.25
N GLN A 123 -14.13 -17.28 15.46
CA GLN A 123 -15.36 -16.91 16.15
C GLN A 123 -16.11 -15.79 15.42
N MET A 124 -15.38 -14.79 14.89
CA MET A 124 -15.96 -13.73 14.07
C MET A 124 -16.61 -14.27 12.78
N GLY A 125 -15.96 -15.23 12.11
CA GLY A 125 -16.53 -15.90 10.94
C GLY A 125 -17.80 -16.68 11.29
N THR A 126 -17.79 -17.41 12.41
CA THR A 126 -18.94 -18.16 12.91
C THR A 126 -20.13 -17.24 13.22
N LEU A 127 -19.90 -16.12 13.90
CA LEU A 127 -20.92 -15.13 14.23
C LEU A 127 -21.50 -14.44 12.99
N SER A 128 -20.65 -14.13 12.00
CA SER A 128 -21.07 -13.43 10.79
C SER A 128 -21.74 -14.35 9.76
N GLY A 129 -21.66 -15.67 9.95
CA GLY A 129 -22.15 -16.66 9.00
C GLY A 129 -21.35 -16.64 7.69
N GLY A 130 -20.06 -16.31 7.76
CA GLY A 130 -19.17 -16.15 6.61
C GLY A 130 -17.70 -16.23 7.00
N ASP A 131 -16.82 -15.91 6.05
CA ASP A 131 -15.39 -15.81 6.33
C ASP A 131 -15.03 -14.42 6.86
N SER A 132 -13.97 -14.36 7.64
CA SER A 132 -13.39 -13.12 8.13
C SER A 132 -12.44 -12.53 7.08
N TYR A 133 -12.25 -11.21 7.11
CA TYR A 133 -11.33 -10.49 6.22
C TYR A 133 -10.38 -9.65 7.06
N LEU A 134 -9.09 -9.74 6.77
CA LEU A 134 -8.05 -8.87 7.31
C LEU A 134 -7.39 -8.14 6.15
N ILE A 135 -7.52 -6.83 6.15
CA ILE A 135 -6.98 -5.96 5.11
C ILE A 135 -5.92 -5.08 5.75
N LEU A 136 -4.67 -5.22 5.28
CA LEU A 136 -3.59 -4.31 5.58
C LEU A 136 -3.39 -3.40 4.37
N ASP A 137 -3.63 -2.12 4.52
CA ASP A 137 -3.33 -1.14 3.47
C ASP A 137 -1.94 -0.53 3.69
N ASP A 138 -1.35 -0.02 2.62
CA ASP A 138 -0.07 0.71 2.61
C ASP A 138 1.10 0.01 3.35
N LEU A 139 1.37 -1.27 3.06
CA LEU A 139 2.52 -1.99 3.65
C LEU A 139 3.86 -1.25 3.43
N TYR A 140 4.00 -0.54 2.31
CA TYR A 140 5.18 0.25 1.97
C TYR A 140 5.53 1.38 2.97
N HIS A 141 4.61 1.76 3.87
CA HIS A 141 4.92 2.72 4.94
C HIS A 141 5.76 2.11 6.07
N LEU A 142 5.79 0.78 6.20
CA LEU A 142 6.70 0.10 7.12
C LEU A 142 8.11 0.07 6.53
N ARG A 143 9.12 0.11 7.40
CA ARG A 143 10.52 0.03 6.96
C ARG A 143 10.73 -1.27 6.20
N ARG A 144 11.42 -1.21 5.05
CA ARG A 144 11.63 -2.38 4.16
C ARG A 144 12.07 -3.67 4.89
N PRO A 145 12.99 -3.64 5.88
CA PRO A 145 13.38 -4.86 6.62
C PRO A 145 12.27 -5.47 7.50
N GLU A 146 11.27 -4.68 7.88
CA GLU A 146 10.18 -5.08 8.78
C GLU A 146 8.94 -5.59 8.03
N GLN A 147 8.76 -5.13 6.78
CA GLN A 147 7.66 -5.55 5.91
C GLN A 147 7.49 -7.09 5.83
N PRO A 148 8.53 -7.90 5.52
CA PRO A 148 8.36 -9.34 5.41
C PRO A 148 8.01 -10.00 6.76
N LEU A 149 8.48 -9.44 7.89
CA LEU A 149 8.15 -9.92 9.23
C LEU A 149 6.68 -9.72 9.57
N VAL A 150 6.12 -8.56 9.20
CA VAL A 150 4.70 -8.28 9.40
C VAL A 150 3.85 -9.18 8.52
N VAL A 151 4.22 -9.33 7.24
CA VAL A 151 3.53 -10.22 6.30
C VAL A 151 3.54 -11.66 6.81
N ASP A 152 4.70 -12.16 7.25
CA ASP A 152 4.86 -13.51 7.82
C ASP A 152 3.94 -13.77 9.02
N TYR A 153 3.88 -12.79 9.93
CA TYR A 153 3.04 -12.87 11.12
C TYR A 153 1.54 -12.88 10.79
N LEU A 154 1.09 -11.99 9.90
CA LEU A 154 -0.31 -11.94 9.48
C LEU A 154 -0.70 -13.19 8.70
N HIS A 155 0.19 -13.69 7.84
CA HIS A 155 0.00 -14.96 7.14
C HIS A 155 -0.16 -16.11 8.14
N SER A 156 0.65 -16.16 9.18
CA SER A 156 0.54 -17.19 10.24
C SER A 156 -0.81 -17.17 10.95
N ILE A 157 -1.42 -16.00 11.14
CA ILE A 157 -2.78 -15.87 11.71
C ILE A 157 -3.86 -16.32 10.70
N ALA A 158 -3.66 -16.08 9.41
CA ALA A 158 -4.62 -16.47 8.38
C ALA A 158 -4.58 -17.96 8.02
N LYS A 159 -3.39 -18.58 8.11
CA LYS A 159 -3.15 -19.95 7.68
C LYS A 159 -4.01 -20.96 8.44
N GLY A 160 -4.70 -21.83 7.69
CA GLY A 160 -5.58 -22.86 8.25
C GLY A 160 -6.84 -22.31 8.93
N ASN A 161 -7.17 -21.05 8.70
CA ASN A 161 -8.32 -20.38 9.28
C ASN A 161 -9.26 -19.86 8.19
N ARG A 162 -10.51 -19.56 8.54
CA ARG A 162 -11.49 -18.92 7.65
C ARG A 162 -11.25 -17.41 7.57
N LEU A 163 -10.02 -17.01 7.26
CA LEU A 163 -9.56 -15.63 7.21
C LEU A 163 -8.92 -15.33 5.85
N TRP A 164 -9.51 -14.40 5.12
CA TRP A 164 -8.92 -13.84 3.90
C TRP A 164 -7.99 -12.69 4.27
N LEU A 165 -6.69 -12.85 3.95
CA LEU A 165 -5.70 -11.79 4.10
C LEU A 165 -5.54 -11.05 2.76
N LYS A 166 -5.71 -9.73 2.79
CA LYS A 166 -5.44 -8.84 1.65
C LYS A 166 -4.43 -7.78 2.09
N ILE A 167 -3.36 -7.62 1.31
CA ILE A 167 -2.31 -6.64 1.60
C ILE A 167 -2.23 -5.70 0.40
N GLY A 168 -2.53 -4.43 0.62
CA GLY A 168 -2.32 -3.34 -0.33
C GLY A 168 -0.90 -2.81 -0.20
N THR A 169 -0.17 -2.69 -1.31
CA THR A 169 1.15 -2.09 -1.31
C THR A 169 1.61 -1.63 -2.69
N ILE A 170 2.75 -0.94 -2.73
CA ILE A 170 3.45 -0.52 -3.94
C ILE A 170 4.55 -1.54 -4.28
N LYS A 171 4.52 -2.10 -5.49
CA LYS A 171 5.31 -3.26 -5.91
C LYS A 171 6.82 -3.10 -5.69
N HIS A 172 7.45 -2.09 -6.29
CA HIS A 172 8.92 -1.92 -6.25
C HIS A 172 9.40 -1.24 -4.96
N ARG A 173 8.46 -0.80 -4.12
CA ARG A 173 8.73 -0.16 -2.82
C ARG A 173 8.50 -1.07 -1.63
N SER A 174 8.13 -2.32 -1.90
CA SER A 174 7.82 -3.29 -0.86
C SER A 174 8.63 -4.57 -1.01
N SER A 175 8.93 -5.19 0.12
CA SER A 175 9.55 -6.48 0.27
C SER A 175 8.64 -7.35 1.14
N TRP A 176 7.83 -8.18 0.50
CA TRP A 176 6.90 -9.08 1.18
C TRP A 176 7.45 -10.51 1.36
N TYR A 177 8.62 -10.82 0.79
CA TYR A 177 9.26 -12.12 0.91
C TYR A 177 10.77 -12.01 0.88
N VAL A 178 11.43 -12.65 1.85
CA VAL A 178 12.89 -12.74 1.93
C VAL A 178 13.31 -14.20 1.96
N HIS A 179 14.20 -14.57 1.04
CA HIS A 179 14.80 -15.90 1.00
C HIS A 179 15.74 -16.08 2.20
N GLY A 180 15.64 -17.22 2.87
CA GLY A 180 16.44 -17.49 4.06
C GLY A 180 16.21 -18.89 4.60
N SER A 181 16.79 -19.17 5.78
CA SER A 181 16.59 -20.41 6.52
C SER A 181 16.20 -20.09 7.97
N PRO A 182 14.91 -20.00 8.30
CA PRO A 182 13.75 -20.18 7.42
C PRO A 182 13.45 -18.96 6.53
N PRO A 183 12.73 -19.13 5.40
CA PRO A 183 12.20 -18.00 4.62
C PRO A 183 11.20 -17.20 5.45
N GLN A 184 11.05 -15.92 5.12
CA GLN A 184 10.14 -15.01 5.83
C GLN A 184 9.20 -14.30 4.84
N GLY A 185 7.92 -14.18 5.22
CA GLY A 185 6.91 -13.45 4.46
C GLY A 185 5.99 -14.39 3.68
N MET A 186 5.54 -13.94 2.50
CA MET A 186 4.64 -14.72 1.64
C MET A 186 5.20 -14.80 0.23
N LYS A 187 5.42 -16.01 -0.28
CA LYS A 187 5.89 -16.21 -1.65
C LYS A 187 4.73 -16.11 -2.63
N LEU A 188 4.86 -15.22 -3.63
CA LEU A 188 3.86 -15.12 -4.70
C LEU A 188 3.81 -16.41 -5.53
N GLY A 189 2.61 -16.81 -5.93
CA GLY A 189 2.32 -18.06 -6.66
C GLY A 189 2.19 -19.31 -5.78
N ASP A 190 2.78 -19.29 -4.57
CA ASP A 190 2.67 -20.39 -3.62
C ASP A 190 1.73 -20.02 -2.45
N ASP A 191 1.99 -18.90 -1.78
CA ASP A 191 1.22 -18.44 -0.60
C ASP A 191 0.19 -17.35 -0.93
N ALA A 192 0.42 -16.56 -1.98
CA ALA A 192 -0.44 -15.44 -2.37
C ALA A 192 -0.46 -15.20 -3.88
N ASP A 193 -1.56 -14.63 -4.37
CA ASP A 193 -1.67 -14.11 -5.73
C ASP A 193 -1.57 -12.58 -5.74
N GLU A 194 -0.88 -12.06 -6.76
CA GLU A 194 -0.80 -10.62 -7.02
C GLU A 194 -2.00 -10.16 -7.85
N ILE A 195 -2.62 -9.05 -7.46
CA ILE A 195 -3.65 -8.37 -8.24
C ILE A 195 -3.18 -6.94 -8.47
N ASP A 196 -2.82 -6.63 -9.71
CA ASP A 196 -2.49 -5.27 -10.12
C ASP A 196 -3.78 -4.46 -10.31
N LEU A 197 -3.90 -3.36 -9.57
CA LEU A 197 -5.05 -2.46 -9.63
C LEU A 197 -4.83 -1.33 -10.64
N ASP A 198 -3.60 -1.08 -11.06
CA ASP A 198 -3.27 0.01 -11.96
C ASP A 198 -3.43 -0.43 -13.42
N LEU A 199 -4.23 0.35 -14.16
CA LEU A 199 -4.27 0.24 -15.62
C LEU A 199 -3.17 1.13 -16.19
N THR A 200 -2.01 0.53 -16.41
CA THR A 200 -0.87 1.24 -17.00
C THR A 200 -1.20 1.79 -18.39
N LEU A 201 -0.48 2.83 -18.80
CA LEU A 201 -0.63 3.43 -20.13
C LEU A 201 -0.25 2.47 -21.27
N GLU A 202 0.37 1.32 -20.98
CA GLU A 202 0.60 0.25 -21.96
C GLU A 202 -0.70 -0.21 -22.63
N LYS A 203 -1.80 -0.27 -21.87
CA LYS A 203 -3.13 -0.60 -22.37
C LYS A 203 -4.01 0.64 -22.49
N TYR A 204 -3.48 1.69 -23.13
CA TYR A 204 -4.12 3.01 -23.23
C TYR A 204 -5.62 3.01 -23.49
N LEU A 205 -6.10 2.28 -24.51
CA LEU A 205 -7.54 2.26 -24.86
C LEU A 205 -8.40 1.68 -23.73
N ILE A 206 -7.90 0.63 -23.05
CA ILE A 206 -8.59 0.01 -21.92
C ILE A 206 -8.62 0.98 -20.73
N ALA A 207 -7.49 1.63 -20.44
CA ALA A 207 -7.40 2.64 -19.38
C ALA A 207 -8.35 3.82 -19.65
N LYS A 208 -8.37 4.34 -20.88
CA LYS A 208 -9.26 5.41 -21.32
C LYS A 208 -10.72 5.04 -21.15
N ASP A 209 -11.14 3.86 -21.61
CA ASP A 209 -12.53 3.42 -21.51
C ASP A 209 -12.94 3.17 -20.05
N PHE A 210 -12.05 2.64 -19.23
CA PHE A 210 -12.28 2.45 -17.80
C PHE A 210 -12.48 3.79 -17.07
N LEU A 211 -11.55 4.73 -17.25
CA LEU A 211 -11.62 6.06 -16.62
C LEU A 211 -12.82 6.87 -17.12
N ARG A 212 -13.14 6.76 -18.41
CA ARG A 212 -14.37 7.33 -18.97
C ARG A 212 -15.61 6.78 -18.26
N LYS A 213 -15.72 5.45 -18.09
CA LYS A 213 -16.86 4.82 -17.39
C LYS A 213 -16.98 5.27 -15.94
N ILE A 214 -15.86 5.42 -15.23
CA ILE A 214 -15.86 5.97 -13.86
C ILE A 214 -16.49 7.36 -13.85
N LEU A 215 -16.03 8.25 -14.73
CA LEU A 215 -16.54 9.62 -14.79
C LEU A 215 -18.02 9.68 -15.22
N GLN A 216 -18.43 8.83 -16.16
CA GLN A 216 -19.83 8.71 -16.58
C GLN A 216 -20.73 8.28 -15.43
N ASN A 217 -20.32 7.28 -14.65
CA ASN A 217 -21.07 6.80 -13.49
C ASN A 217 -21.15 7.87 -12.39
N LEU A 218 -20.06 8.60 -12.14
CA LEU A 218 -20.06 9.72 -11.20
C LEU A 218 -20.99 10.85 -11.67
N ALA A 219 -20.92 11.23 -12.95
CA ALA A 219 -21.80 12.25 -13.54
C ALA A 219 -23.28 11.83 -13.43
N ALA A 220 -23.60 10.57 -13.74
CA ALA A 220 -24.94 10.03 -13.59
C ALA A 220 -25.43 10.08 -12.13
N SER A 221 -24.55 9.77 -11.16
CA SER A 221 -24.90 9.81 -9.74
C SER A 221 -25.29 11.20 -9.22
N VAL A 222 -24.82 12.27 -9.88
CA VAL A 222 -25.14 13.66 -9.54
C VAL A 222 -26.20 14.29 -10.47
N GLY A 223 -26.87 13.49 -11.29
CA GLY A 223 -28.02 13.91 -12.11
C GLY A 223 -27.70 14.37 -13.53
N PHE A 224 -26.48 14.19 -14.03
CA PHE A 224 -26.18 14.37 -15.45
C PHE A 224 -26.63 13.16 -16.26
N SER A 225 -26.85 13.32 -17.56
CA SER A 225 -27.32 12.27 -18.49
C SER A 225 -26.35 11.09 -18.68
N GLY A 226 -25.24 11.03 -17.95
CA GLY A 226 -24.16 10.05 -18.13
C GLY A 226 -23.32 10.28 -19.39
N HIS A 227 -23.69 11.24 -20.24
CA HIS A 227 -22.88 11.70 -21.37
C HIS A 227 -21.88 12.77 -20.89
N LEU A 228 -20.63 12.68 -21.34
CA LEU A 228 -19.55 13.60 -20.95
C LEU A 228 -19.46 14.79 -21.91
N ASP A 229 -20.59 15.41 -22.25
CA ASP A 229 -20.66 16.46 -23.28
C ASP A 229 -19.90 17.74 -22.90
N PHE A 230 -19.59 17.90 -21.62
CA PHE A 230 -18.72 18.96 -21.08
C PHE A 230 -17.23 18.71 -21.31
N LEU A 231 -16.83 17.54 -21.84
CA LEU A 231 -15.44 17.15 -22.06
C LEU A 231 -15.21 16.85 -23.54
N THR A 232 -14.19 17.46 -24.13
CA THR A 232 -13.76 17.12 -25.50
C THR A 232 -13.00 15.79 -25.52
N GLU A 233 -12.98 15.10 -26.67
CA GLU A 233 -12.24 13.84 -26.80
C GLU A 233 -10.73 14.01 -26.56
N THR A 234 -10.16 15.10 -27.06
CA THR A 234 -8.75 15.46 -26.83
C THR A 234 -8.48 15.87 -25.38
N GLY A 235 -9.46 16.47 -24.69
CA GLY A 235 -9.41 16.73 -23.26
C GLY A 235 -9.40 15.43 -22.45
N LEU A 236 -10.25 14.47 -22.79
CA LEU A 236 -10.26 13.15 -22.16
C LEU A 236 -8.92 12.44 -22.37
N ASP A 237 -8.43 12.37 -23.61
CA ASP A 237 -7.12 11.79 -23.91
C ASP A 237 -6.02 12.43 -23.06
N ARG A 238 -6.04 13.77 -22.98
CA ARG A 238 -5.06 14.50 -22.18
C ARG A 238 -5.16 14.17 -20.69
N MET A 239 -6.37 14.00 -20.16
CA MET A 239 -6.57 13.64 -18.75
C MET A 239 -6.05 12.24 -18.44
N VAL A 240 -6.30 11.27 -19.33
CA VAL A 240 -5.79 9.90 -19.17
C VAL A 240 -4.26 9.90 -19.15
N LEU A 241 -3.63 10.67 -20.03
CA LEU A 241 -2.17 10.81 -20.07
C LEU A 241 -1.62 11.51 -18.83
N ALA A 242 -2.27 12.61 -18.41
CA ALA A 242 -1.87 13.37 -17.24
C ALA A 242 -1.98 12.57 -15.94
N SER A 243 -2.93 11.64 -15.87
CA SER A 243 -3.13 10.78 -14.71
C SER A 243 -2.30 9.50 -14.72
N GLY A 244 -1.58 9.21 -15.82
CA GLY A 244 -0.87 7.93 -15.96
C GLY A 244 -1.79 6.71 -16.04
N GLY A 245 -3.09 6.89 -16.30
CA GLY A 245 -4.08 5.82 -16.20
C GLY A 245 -4.65 5.58 -14.78
N VAL A 246 -4.17 6.32 -13.77
CA VAL A 246 -4.61 6.16 -12.37
C VAL A 246 -5.91 6.92 -12.10
N ALA A 247 -6.90 6.24 -11.52
CA ALA A 247 -8.24 6.79 -11.29
C ALA A 247 -8.26 7.98 -10.31
N ARG A 248 -7.47 7.92 -9.24
CA ARG A 248 -7.38 9.01 -8.24
C ARG A 248 -6.88 10.31 -8.88
N ASP A 249 -5.74 10.22 -9.56
CA ASP A 249 -5.10 11.35 -10.23
C ASP A 249 -6.01 11.88 -11.36
N PHE A 250 -6.68 10.98 -12.10
CA PHE A 250 -7.63 11.36 -13.14
C PHE A 250 -8.78 12.22 -12.61
N LEU A 251 -9.36 11.86 -11.46
CA LEU A 251 -10.42 12.64 -10.82
C LEU A 251 -9.90 13.96 -10.22
N ALA A 252 -8.68 13.96 -9.68
CA ALA A 252 -8.04 15.17 -9.16
C ALA A 252 -7.76 16.19 -10.29
N ILE A 253 -7.24 15.71 -11.42
CA ILE A 253 -6.99 16.50 -12.62
C ILE A 253 -8.31 16.94 -13.26
N PHE A 254 -9.34 16.08 -13.27
CA PHE A 254 -10.69 16.47 -13.73
C PHE A 254 -11.22 17.67 -12.94
N ARG A 255 -11.18 17.57 -11.60
CA ARG A 255 -11.63 18.65 -10.71
C ARG A 255 -10.90 19.97 -11.00
N ARG A 256 -9.58 19.91 -11.19
CA ARG A 256 -8.77 21.10 -11.52
C ARG A 256 -9.05 21.62 -12.93
N SER A 257 -9.27 20.73 -13.90
CA SER A 257 -9.66 21.09 -15.26
C SER A 257 -10.99 21.86 -15.30
N VAL A 258 -11.97 21.46 -14.47
CA VAL A 258 -13.23 22.20 -14.31
C VAL A 258 -12.98 23.62 -13.80
N LEU A 259 -12.06 23.81 -12.86
CA LEU A 259 -11.69 25.15 -12.35
C LEU A 259 -10.99 25.97 -13.44
N ALA A 260 -10.01 25.39 -14.14
CA ALA A 260 -9.30 26.05 -15.24
C ALA A 260 -10.25 26.48 -16.38
N THR A 261 -11.25 25.65 -16.70
CA THR A 261 -12.29 26.00 -17.68
C THR A 261 -13.18 27.14 -17.19
N LYS A 262 -13.51 27.20 -15.89
CA LYS A 262 -14.28 28.32 -15.31
C LYS A 262 -13.50 29.63 -15.30
N GLU A 263 -12.23 29.58 -14.94
CA GLU A 263 -11.35 30.76 -14.90
C GLU A 263 -11.10 31.33 -16.30
N ARG A 264 -11.08 30.47 -17.32
CA ARG A 264 -11.01 30.89 -18.72
C ARG A 264 -12.20 31.78 -19.14
N GLY A 265 -13.37 31.57 -18.54
CA GLY A 265 -14.62 32.30 -18.86
C GLY A 265 -15.26 31.89 -20.19
N ASP A 266 -16.55 32.18 -20.31
CA ASP A 266 -17.40 31.76 -21.44
C ASP A 266 -17.08 32.53 -22.74
N GLU A 267 -16.40 33.67 -22.65
CA GLU A 267 -15.98 34.49 -23.80
C GLU A 267 -14.74 33.95 -24.53
N SER A 268 -14.16 32.85 -24.04
CA SER A 268 -12.98 32.27 -24.67
C SER A 268 -13.33 31.58 -25.99
N SER A 269 -12.50 31.81 -27.01
CA SER A 269 -12.58 31.16 -28.33
C SER A 269 -12.53 29.62 -28.30
N ARG A 270 -12.21 29.02 -27.15
CA ARG A 270 -12.14 27.58 -26.92
C ARG A 270 -13.49 26.96 -26.49
N GLY A 271 -14.54 27.78 -26.29
CA GLY A 271 -15.88 27.35 -25.90
C GLY A 271 -16.03 27.02 -24.41
N GLU A 272 -17.11 26.35 -24.02
CA GLU A 272 -17.42 26.00 -22.62
C GLU A 272 -16.90 24.61 -22.19
N ARG A 273 -16.52 23.77 -23.16
CA ARG A 273 -16.07 22.39 -22.90
C ARG A 273 -14.63 22.35 -22.40
N ILE A 274 -14.33 21.36 -21.56
CA ILE A 274 -12.98 21.06 -21.08
C ILE A 274 -12.16 20.52 -22.25
N GLY A 275 -11.11 21.28 -22.60
CA GLY A 275 -10.18 20.99 -23.68
C GLY A 275 -8.81 20.51 -23.18
N ALA A 276 -7.98 20.02 -24.10
CA ALA A 276 -6.62 19.58 -23.78
C ALA A 276 -5.76 20.68 -23.12
N GLU A 277 -5.94 21.95 -23.49
CA GLU A 277 -5.20 23.06 -22.87
C GLU A 277 -5.61 23.30 -21.41
N ASP A 278 -6.89 23.16 -21.06
CA ASP A 278 -7.35 23.33 -19.67
C ASP A 278 -6.79 22.21 -18.78
N VAL A 279 -6.72 21.00 -19.35
CA VAL A 279 -6.11 19.84 -18.69
C VAL A 279 -4.59 20.03 -18.52
N ASN A 280 -3.89 20.63 -19.48
CA ASN A 280 -2.46 20.93 -19.34
C ASN A 280 -2.20 21.90 -18.19
N VAL A 281 -3.04 22.95 -18.05
CA VAL A 281 -2.97 23.89 -16.91
C VAL A 281 -3.21 23.12 -15.61
N ALA A 282 -4.31 22.36 -15.56
CA ALA A 282 -4.67 21.56 -14.38
C ALA A 282 -3.59 20.56 -13.96
N ALA A 283 -2.92 19.92 -14.92
CA ALA A 283 -1.82 18.99 -14.67
C ALA A 283 -0.57 19.71 -14.14
N GLY A 284 -0.26 20.90 -14.67
CA GLY A 284 0.80 21.76 -14.13
C GLY A 284 0.53 22.19 -12.70
N ASP A 285 -0.70 22.59 -12.38
CA ASP A 285 -1.09 22.99 -11.03
C ASP A 285 -1.15 21.82 -10.05
N TYR A 286 -1.39 20.60 -10.53
CA TYR A 286 -1.43 19.38 -9.72
C TYR A 286 -0.04 18.85 -9.35
N GLU A 287 0.98 19.25 -10.09
CA GLU A 287 2.36 18.80 -9.91
C GLU A 287 2.90 18.95 -8.49
N PRO A 288 2.69 20.07 -7.77
CA PRO A 288 3.15 20.22 -6.39
C PRO A 288 2.52 19.19 -5.44
N THR A 289 1.23 18.89 -5.61
CA THR A 289 0.55 17.84 -4.80
C THR A 289 1.18 16.48 -5.06
N LYS A 290 1.52 16.18 -6.32
CA LYS A 290 2.21 14.94 -6.70
C LYS A 290 3.62 14.86 -6.10
N ARG A 291 4.34 15.98 -6.05
CA ARG A 291 5.64 16.08 -5.37
C ARG A 291 5.54 15.90 -3.86
N GLU A 292 4.50 16.43 -3.23
CA GLU A 292 4.26 16.23 -1.79
C GLU A 292 3.93 14.76 -1.47
N GLU A 293 3.12 14.10 -2.31
CA GLU A 293 2.87 12.65 -2.22
C GLU A 293 4.18 11.86 -2.38
N PHE A 294 5.00 12.19 -3.39
CA PHE A 294 6.33 11.61 -3.57
C PHE A 294 7.20 11.72 -2.31
N LYS A 295 7.27 12.91 -1.70
CA LYS A 295 8.05 13.14 -0.48
C LYS A 295 7.53 12.36 0.73
N ARG A 296 6.22 12.24 0.86
CA ARG A 296 5.62 11.50 1.98
C ARG A 296 5.83 10.00 1.83
N ASP A 297 5.77 9.51 0.60
CA ASP A 297 5.85 8.09 0.34
C ASP A 297 7.31 7.62 0.38
N VAL A 298 8.28 8.46 0.03
CA VAL A 298 9.72 8.13 -0.01
C VAL A 298 10.41 8.43 1.33
N TYR A 299 11.32 7.55 1.76
CA TYR A 299 12.18 7.80 2.93
C TYR A 299 13.27 8.82 2.57
N ASP A 300 13.62 9.72 3.49
CA ASP A 300 14.60 10.81 3.28
C ASP A 300 15.92 10.33 2.62
N GLU A 301 16.41 9.15 2.99
CA GLU A 301 17.65 8.55 2.45
C GLU A 301 17.52 8.12 0.98
N GLU A 302 16.33 7.67 0.56
CA GLU A 302 16.04 7.23 -0.82
C GLU A 302 15.64 8.42 -1.72
N GLU A 303 15.13 9.52 -1.14
CA GLU A 303 14.60 10.68 -1.86
C GLU A 303 15.64 11.32 -2.79
N SER A 304 16.85 11.56 -2.28
CA SER A 304 17.92 12.18 -3.08
C SER A 304 18.26 11.32 -4.30
N LYS A 305 18.40 10.01 -4.12
CA LYS A 305 18.76 9.08 -5.20
C LYS A 305 17.67 9.04 -6.28
N LEU A 306 16.40 8.93 -5.88
CA LEU A 306 15.27 8.91 -6.81
C LEU A 306 15.15 10.24 -7.56
N ASN A 307 15.33 11.37 -6.87
CA ASN A 307 15.34 12.69 -7.48
C ASN A 307 16.47 12.83 -8.50
N ASP A 308 17.69 12.38 -8.19
CA ASP A 308 18.84 12.46 -9.10
C ASP A 308 18.59 11.69 -10.40
N VAL A 309 18.11 10.43 -10.29
CA VAL A 309 17.76 9.62 -11.46
C VAL A 309 16.63 10.27 -12.24
N PHE A 310 15.61 10.79 -11.56
CA PHE A 310 14.50 11.47 -12.21
C PHE A 310 14.95 12.73 -12.97
N GLN A 311 15.83 13.56 -12.38
CA GLN A 311 16.39 14.72 -13.07
C GLN A 311 17.23 14.31 -14.28
N GLU A 312 18.02 13.24 -14.17
CA GLU A 312 18.82 12.71 -15.27
C GLU A 312 17.95 12.26 -16.44
N VAL A 313 16.90 11.48 -16.18
CA VAL A 313 15.92 11.04 -17.19
C VAL A 313 15.20 12.25 -17.80
N ARG A 314 14.78 13.21 -16.98
CA ARG A 314 14.11 14.43 -17.46
C ARG A 314 15.02 15.23 -18.38
N ASP A 315 16.27 15.42 -18.00
CA ASP A 315 17.25 16.17 -18.81
C ASP A 315 17.59 15.41 -20.10
N PHE A 316 17.69 14.08 -20.05
CA PHE A 316 17.83 13.25 -21.25
C PHE A 316 16.67 13.48 -22.23
N CYS A 317 15.42 13.32 -21.77
CA CYS A 317 14.23 13.53 -22.59
C CYS A 317 14.15 14.96 -23.17
N LEU A 318 14.34 15.99 -22.33
CA LEU A 318 14.09 17.38 -22.70
C LEU A 318 15.27 18.10 -23.39
N ARG A 319 16.50 17.58 -23.31
CA ARG A 319 17.69 18.21 -23.91
C ARG A 319 18.41 17.33 -24.92
N THR A 320 18.41 16.01 -24.72
CA THR A 320 19.18 15.08 -25.56
C THR A 320 18.30 14.45 -26.62
N ALA A 321 17.23 13.78 -26.19
CA ALA A 321 16.31 13.09 -27.08
C ALA A 321 15.32 14.05 -27.78
N ASN A 322 15.11 15.24 -27.20
CA ASN A 322 14.04 16.19 -27.56
C ASN A 322 12.66 15.52 -27.69
N SER A 323 12.34 14.61 -26.78
CA SER A 323 11.10 13.82 -26.80
C SER A 323 10.53 13.59 -25.40
N ASN A 324 9.22 13.33 -25.32
CA ASN A 324 8.54 12.94 -24.08
C ASN A 324 8.79 11.47 -23.68
N CYS A 325 9.37 10.66 -24.58
CA CYS A 325 9.60 9.23 -24.35
C CYS A 325 11.09 8.89 -24.30
N PHE A 326 11.41 7.77 -23.68
CA PHE A 326 12.75 7.20 -23.63
C PHE A 326 12.67 5.67 -23.57
N LEU A 327 13.80 5.02 -23.86
CA LEU A 327 13.95 3.57 -23.95
C LEU A 327 15.02 3.05 -22.99
N ILE A 328 14.75 1.91 -22.38
CA ILE A 328 15.72 1.16 -21.55
C ILE A 328 15.87 -0.24 -22.14
N ASP A 329 17.10 -0.72 -22.25
CA ASP A 329 17.37 -2.12 -22.64
C ASP A 329 16.79 -3.07 -21.58
N LYS A 330 15.93 -4.01 -22.01
CA LYS A 330 15.20 -4.93 -21.14
C LYS A 330 16.12 -5.90 -20.40
N GLU A 331 17.34 -6.12 -20.90
CA GLU A 331 18.35 -6.96 -20.23
C GLU A 331 19.25 -6.16 -19.27
N MET A 332 19.03 -4.85 -19.12
CA MET A 332 19.79 -4.03 -18.19
C MET A 332 19.38 -4.37 -16.77
N ASN A 333 20.35 -4.76 -15.95
CA ASN A 333 20.18 -4.95 -14.52
C ASN A 333 21.09 -3.96 -13.78
N ASP A 334 20.52 -2.82 -13.41
CA ASP A 334 21.23 -1.69 -12.82
C ASP A 334 20.37 -1.02 -11.76
N LYS A 335 20.99 -0.48 -10.70
CA LYS A 335 20.30 0.26 -9.64
C LYS A 335 19.52 1.48 -10.15
N LYS A 336 19.87 2.02 -11.31
CA LYS A 336 19.11 3.07 -12.01
C LYS A 336 17.81 2.53 -12.60
N VAL A 337 17.81 1.30 -13.11
CA VAL A 337 16.59 0.64 -13.63
C VAL A 337 15.62 0.39 -12.48
N ASP A 338 16.11 -0.09 -11.34
CA ASP A 338 15.29 -0.22 -10.12
C ASP A 338 14.68 1.12 -9.70
N ALA A 339 15.47 2.19 -9.70
CA ALA A 339 14.98 3.53 -9.41
C ALA A 339 13.92 4.00 -10.41
N ILE A 340 14.04 3.65 -11.70
CA ILE A 340 13.04 3.98 -12.71
C ILE A 340 11.74 3.22 -12.47
N HIS A 341 11.79 1.94 -12.07
CA HIS A 341 10.61 1.19 -11.67
C HIS A 341 9.92 1.83 -10.46
N GLU A 342 10.69 2.26 -9.45
CA GLU A 342 10.12 3.02 -8.32
C GLU A 342 9.52 4.36 -8.75
N LEU A 343 10.13 5.07 -9.71
CA LEU A 343 9.57 6.31 -10.25
C LEU A 343 8.29 6.07 -11.08
N VAL A 344 8.12 4.89 -11.68
CA VAL A 344 6.85 4.48 -12.33
C VAL A 344 5.77 4.26 -11.28
N ASP A 345 6.09 3.54 -10.20
CA ASP A 345 5.18 3.32 -9.09
C ASP A 345 4.76 4.65 -8.40
N LEU A 346 5.68 5.62 -8.34
CA LEU A 346 5.44 6.97 -7.85
C LEU A 346 4.79 7.89 -8.91
N LYS A 347 4.45 7.34 -10.08
CA LYS A 347 3.72 7.99 -11.18
C LYS A 347 4.45 9.18 -11.80
N LEU A 348 5.76 9.29 -11.61
CA LEU A 348 6.60 10.32 -12.23
C LEU A 348 7.04 9.92 -13.64
N LEU A 349 7.03 8.63 -13.92
CA LEU A 349 7.29 8.00 -15.22
C LEU A 349 6.14 7.03 -15.52
N HIS A 350 5.90 6.74 -16.80
CA HIS A 350 4.82 5.84 -17.22
C HIS A 350 5.35 4.81 -18.20
N LEU A 351 5.23 3.52 -17.89
CA LEU A 351 5.50 2.45 -18.86
C LEU A 351 4.43 2.49 -19.95
N ILE A 352 4.86 2.67 -21.20
CA ILE A 352 3.96 2.76 -22.36
C ILE A 352 4.06 1.55 -23.29
N ARG A 353 5.18 0.83 -23.33
CA ARG A 353 5.32 -0.46 -24.03
C ARG A 353 6.43 -1.31 -23.41
N SER A 354 6.12 -2.55 -23.06
CA SER A 354 7.09 -3.54 -22.52
C SER A 354 8.03 -4.17 -23.55
N ARG A 355 7.81 -3.92 -24.84
CA ARG A 355 8.62 -4.46 -25.95
C ARG A 355 8.66 -3.52 -27.13
N VAL A 356 9.85 -2.97 -27.39
CA VAL A 356 10.18 -2.15 -28.56
C VAL A 356 11.51 -2.61 -29.15
N THR A 357 11.62 -2.66 -30.47
CA THR A 357 12.87 -2.97 -31.18
C THR A 357 13.37 -1.71 -31.89
N VAL A 358 14.63 -1.34 -31.70
CA VAL A 358 15.24 -0.19 -32.37
C VAL A 358 15.92 -0.60 -33.67
N ASN A 359 15.70 0.16 -34.75
CA ASN A 359 16.15 -0.22 -36.09
C ASN A 359 17.67 -0.42 -36.21
N THR A 360 18.46 0.34 -35.46
CA THR A 360 19.94 0.30 -35.47
C THR A 360 20.54 -0.65 -34.42
N ARG A 361 19.72 -1.35 -33.63
CA ARG A 361 20.14 -2.23 -32.53
C ARG A 361 19.48 -3.60 -32.69
N GLN A 362 19.98 -4.36 -33.65
CA GLN A 362 19.44 -5.68 -33.99
C GLN A 362 19.56 -6.66 -32.81
N GLY A 363 18.50 -7.45 -32.59
CA GLY A 363 18.45 -8.48 -31.55
C GLY A 363 18.15 -7.99 -30.14
N LYS A 364 18.14 -6.66 -29.90
CA LYS A 364 17.83 -6.08 -28.60
C LYS A 364 16.37 -5.68 -28.45
N ILE A 365 15.86 -5.85 -27.24
CA ILE A 365 14.50 -5.50 -26.85
C ILE A 365 14.59 -4.41 -25.79
N TYR A 366 13.79 -3.38 -25.97
CA TYR A 366 13.70 -2.24 -25.07
C TYR A 366 12.32 -2.13 -24.46
N GLU A 367 12.25 -1.55 -23.28
CA GLU A 367 11.03 -1.05 -22.65
C GLU A 367 10.94 0.46 -22.89
N ALA A 368 9.75 0.92 -23.28
CA ALA A 368 9.49 2.32 -23.57
C ALA A 368 8.69 2.96 -22.44
N TYR A 369 9.18 4.11 -22.01
CA TYR A 369 8.61 4.90 -20.94
C TYR A 369 8.32 6.32 -21.43
N MET A 370 7.38 6.98 -20.78
CA MET A 370 7.02 8.38 -20.99
C MET A 370 7.25 9.15 -19.68
N LEU A 371 7.76 10.38 -19.78
CA LEU A 371 7.72 11.31 -18.65
C LEU A 371 6.27 11.59 -18.23
N ASP A 372 6.03 11.93 -16.98
CA ASP A 372 4.73 12.47 -16.59
C ASP A 372 4.44 13.80 -17.31
N LEU A 373 3.18 13.99 -17.74
CA LEU A 373 2.76 15.16 -18.50
C LEU A 373 3.14 16.48 -17.82
N SER A 374 3.02 16.54 -16.49
CA SER A 374 3.33 17.73 -15.71
C SER A 374 4.76 18.23 -15.91
N GLN A 375 5.69 17.32 -16.24
CA GLN A 375 7.12 17.63 -16.38
C GLN A 375 7.47 18.32 -17.70
N TYR A 376 6.62 18.21 -18.72
CA TYR A 376 6.86 18.79 -20.04
C TYR A 376 5.71 19.64 -20.58
N ALA A 377 4.62 19.81 -19.83
CA ALA A 377 3.50 20.68 -20.19
C ALA A 377 3.98 22.12 -20.52
N GLY A 378 4.89 22.68 -19.72
CA GLY A 378 5.48 24.01 -19.97
C GLY A 378 6.59 24.03 -21.03
N ALA A 379 7.37 22.94 -21.16
CA ALA A 379 8.46 22.84 -22.13
C ALA A 379 7.93 22.73 -23.57
N ARG A 380 6.74 22.15 -23.76
CA ARG A 380 6.07 22.00 -25.06
C ARG A 380 5.91 23.32 -25.82
N LYS A 381 5.63 24.43 -25.12
CA LYS A 381 5.48 25.77 -25.72
C LYS A 381 6.81 26.47 -25.98
N LYS A 382 7.91 26.06 -25.33
CA LYS A 382 9.21 26.75 -25.36
C LYS A 382 10.30 26.07 -26.19
N ARG A 383 10.22 24.74 -26.40
CA ARG A 383 11.34 23.94 -26.92
C ARG A 383 11.05 23.13 -28.19
N ASP A 384 9.86 23.23 -28.77
CA ASP A 384 9.44 22.40 -29.93
C ASP A 384 9.75 20.90 -29.71
N LEU A 385 9.28 20.40 -28.56
CA LEU A 385 9.50 19.01 -28.13
C LEU A 385 8.75 18.05 -29.08
N GLU A 386 9.44 17.04 -29.62
CA GLU A 386 8.81 16.00 -30.43
C GLU A 386 7.95 15.09 -29.55
N LEU A 387 6.64 15.29 -29.60
CA LEU A 387 5.70 14.44 -28.88
C LEU A 387 5.43 13.15 -29.62
N VAL A 388 5.79 12.06 -28.97
CA VAL A 388 5.41 10.72 -29.39
C VAL A 388 4.03 10.41 -28.82
N GLU A 389 3.05 10.39 -29.71
CA GLU A 389 1.67 10.03 -29.39
C GLU A 389 1.51 8.51 -29.38
N PHE A 390 2.13 7.83 -28.40
CA PHE A 390 2.26 6.36 -28.38
C PHE A 390 0.95 5.54 -28.50
N TRP A 391 -0.20 6.20 -28.27
CA TRP A 391 -1.55 5.66 -28.39
C TRP A 391 -2.11 5.69 -29.83
N THR A 392 -1.45 6.37 -30.78
CA THR A 392 -1.83 6.37 -32.20
C THR A 392 -1.10 5.25 -32.95
N ASN A 393 -1.66 4.83 -34.09
CA ASN A 393 -1.09 3.73 -34.89
C ASN A 393 0.29 4.09 -35.48
N ASP A 394 0.53 5.36 -35.77
CA ASP A 394 1.75 5.85 -36.43
C ASP A 394 2.94 6.01 -35.46
N SER A 395 2.69 5.90 -34.17
CA SER A 395 3.71 6.10 -33.12
C SER A 395 4.74 4.97 -33.02
N ARG A 396 4.47 3.82 -33.64
CA ARG A 396 5.38 2.66 -33.57
C ARG A 396 6.74 3.00 -34.12
N ASP A 397 6.83 3.70 -35.26
CA ASP A 397 8.14 4.03 -35.85
C ASP A 397 8.85 5.15 -35.09
N GLN A 398 8.09 6.07 -34.48
CA GLN A 398 8.64 7.13 -33.65
C GLN A 398 9.35 6.58 -32.41
N LEU A 399 8.83 5.50 -31.81
CA LEU A 399 9.43 4.81 -30.66
C LEU A 399 10.66 3.95 -31.02
N ARG A 400 10.98 3.75 -32.31
CA ARG A 400 12.10 2.88 -32.75
C ARG A 400 13.38 3.65 -33.07
N LYS A 401 13.45 4.93 -32.66
CA LYS A 401 14.60 5.81 -32.84
C LYS A 401 15.68 5.50 -31.80
N ALA A 402 16.94 5.41 -32.25
CA ALA A 402 18.08 5.19 -31.37
C ALA A 402 18.37 6.37 -30.43
N SER A 403 17.97 7.58 -30.81
CA SER A 403 18.09 8.79 -29.99
C SER A 403 17.26 8.73 -28.70
N LEU A 404 16.29 7.82 -28.61
CA LEU A 404 15.46 7.62 -27.41
C LEU A 404 16.11 6.66 -26.41
N ILE A 405 17.21 5.99 -26.76
CA ILE A 405 17.89 5.05 -25.86
C ILE A 405 18.58 5.82 -24.73
N TYR A 406 18.07 5.67 -23.51
CA TYR A 406 18.62 6.29 -22.32
C TYR A 406 19.74 5.44 -21.70
N ILE A 407 19.46 4.16 -21.45
CA ILE A 407 20.43 3.19 -20.92
C ILE A 407 20.37 1.90 -21.74
N GLU A 408 21.55 1.39 -22.10
CA GLU A 408 21.73 0.18 -22.87
C GLU A 408 22.88 -0.65 -22.29
N LYS A 409 22.71 -1.97 -22.23
CA LYS A 409 23.77 -2.87 -21.78
C LYS A 409 24.92 -2.86 -22.80
N ALA A 410 26.14 -2.59 -22.33
CA ALA A 410 27.35 -2.68 -23.16
C ALA A 410 27.48 -4.10 -23.74
N LYS A 411 27.98 -4.18 -24.98
CA LYS A 411 28.20 -5.47 -25.66
C LYS A 411 29.35 -6.25 -25.03
#